data_AF-A0A920QUK8-F1
#
_entry.id   AF-A0A920QUK8-F1
#
_cell.length_a   1.000
_cell.length_b   1.000
_cell.length_c   1.000
_cell.angle_alpha   90.00
_cell.angle_beta   90.00
_cell.angle_gamma   90.00
#
_symmetry.space_group_name_H-M   'P 1'
#
loop_
_entity.id
_entity.type
_entity.pdbx_description
1 polymer ?
#
loop_
_entity_poly.entity_id
_entity_poly.type
_entity_poly.pdbx_seq_one_letter_code
_entity_poly.pdbx_strand_id
1 'polypeptide(L)'
;MSHSLIATGFPYRMNKEFIDDYLAMLKTVVEDSAGVRRPGSAALDLCYVAAGRVDGFWEIGLNVWDIAAGALMIREAGGRISDYRGTDKYLENGNVVAGNPRIYAELSKLLAPYARNLP
;
A
#
# COMPACT_ATOMS: atom_id res chain seq x y z
N MET A 1 11.24 8.55 3.69
CA MET A 1 11.55 7.17 3.25
C MET A 1 12.63 7.09 2.16
N SER A 2 13.66 7.95 2.18
CA SER A 2 14.54 8.24 1.01
C SER A 2 15.39 7.07 0.47
N HIS A 3 15.58 6.00 1.24
CA HIS A 3 16.30 4.80 0.83
C HIS A 3 15.40 3.58 0.66
N SER A 4 14.09 3.77 0.70
CA SER A 4 13.11 2.69 0.70
C SER A 4 12.55 2.44 -0.69
N LEU A 5 12.25 1.18 -0.97
CA LEU A 5 11.61 0.73 -2.19
C LEU A 5 10.14 0.39 -1.92
N ILE A 6 9.21 1.08 -2.56
CA ILE A 6 7.78 0.94 -2.27
C ILE A 6 7.07 0.27 -3.45
N ALA A 7 6.28 -0.78 -3.17
CA ALA A 7 5.45 -1.44 -4.17
C ALA A 7 4.05 -0.81 -4.25
N THR A 8 3.40 -0.92 -5.40
CA THR A 8 2.03 -0.42 -5.61
C THR A 8 1.36 -1.06 -6.84
N GLY A 9 0.07 -0.80 -7.00
CA GLY A 9 -0.71 -1.13 -8.19
C GLY A 9 -1.58 0.04 -8.66
N PHE A 10 -1.70 0.19 -9.99
CA PHE A 10 -2.51 1.25 -10.60
C PHE A 10 -4.00 0.88 -10.60
N PRO A 11 -4.93 1.83 -10.38
CA PRO A 11 -6.35 1.58 -10.56
C PRO A 11 -6.69 1.46 -12.06
N TYR A 12 -6.61 0.25 -12.62
CA TYR A 12 -6.75 0.02 -14.07
C TYR A 12 -8.06 -0.64 -14.52
N ARG A 13 -8.76 -1.33 -13.61
CA ARG A 13 -10.05 -2.00 -13.90
C ARG A 13 -11.21 -1.24 -13.25
N MET A 14 -11.30 -1.41 -11.94
CA MET A 14 -12.22 -0.73 -11.04
C MET A 14 -11.52 0.53 -10.48
N ASN A 15 -12.27 1.48 -9.92
CA ASN A 15 -11.72 2.61 -9.15
C ASN A 15 -10.98 3.66 -10.00
N LYS A 16 -11.26 3.73 -11.31
CA LYS A 16 -10.67 4.73 -12.21
C LYS A 16 -11.07 6.15 -11.87
N GLU A 17 -12.22 6.32 -11.22
CA GLU A 17 -12.69 7.59 -10.69
C GLU A 17 -11.74 8.19 -9.64
N PHE A 18 -10.86 7.39 -9.03
CA PHE A 18 -9.85 7.84 -8.07
C PHE A 18 -8.44 8.00 -8.68
N ILE A 19 -8.32 8.04 -10.01
CA ILE A 19 -7.01 8.12 -10.67
C ILE A 19 -6.23 9.37 -10.28
N ASP A 20 -6.90 10.52 -10.11
CA ASP A 20 -6.24 11.77 -9.76
C ASP A 20 -5.67 11.73 -8.33
N ASP A 21 -6.44 11.20 -7.37
CA ASP A 21 -5.97 10.97 -6.00
C ASP A 21 -4.80 9.97 -5.99
N TYR A 22 -4.89 8.89 -6.78
CA TYR A 22 -3.82 7.91 -6.92
C TYR A 22 -2.54 8.52 -7.52
N LEU A 23 -2.65 9.32 -8.58
CA LEU A 23 -1.50 9.96 -9.21
C LEU A 23 -0.84 10.97 -8.26
N ALA A 24 -1.63 11.67 -7.45
CA ALA A 24 -1.10 12.54 -6.39
C ALA A 24 -0.34 11.73 -5.33
N MET A 25 -0.90 10.60 -4.86
CA MET A 25 -0.21 9.65 -3.98
C MET A 25 1.11 9.18 -4.60
N LEU A 26 1.08 8.67 -5.84
CA LEU A 26 2.25 8.17 -6.54
C LEU A 26 3.34 9.23 -6.65
N LYS A 27 2.97 10.47 -7.02
CA LYS A 27 3.92 11.59 -7.07
C LYS A 27 4.63 11.77 -5.74
N THR A 28 3.88 11.86 -4.64
CA THR A 28 4.49 12.07 -3.31
C THR A 28 5.39 10.92 -2.89
N VAL A 29 5.01 9.66 -3.16
CA VAL A 29 5.85 8.51 -2.83
C VAL A 29 7.12 8.48 -3.67
N VAL A 30 7.04 8.83 -4.96
CA VAL A 30 8.22 8.92 -5.84
C VAL A 30 9.18 10.02 -5.34
N GLU A 31 8.66 11.14 -4.85
CA GLU A 31 9.47 12.25 -4.31
C GLU A 31 10.13 11.91 -2.95
N ASP A 32 9.54 11.03 -2.12
CA ASP A 32 10.03 10.71 -0.77
C ASP A 32 10.74 9.35 -0.64
N SER A 33 10.80 8.54 -1.70
CA SER A 33 11.38 7.19 -1.70
C SER A 33 12.55 7.02 -2.68
N ALA A 34 13.29 5.91 -2.56
CA ALA A 34 14.34 5.57 -3.53
C ALA A 34 13.77 5.06 -4.87
N GLY A 35 12.50 4.63 -4.87
CA GLY A 35 11.81 4.23 -6.07
C GLY A 35 10.55 3.42 -5.80
N VAL A 36 9.73 3.34 -6.83
CA VAL A 36 8.47 2.58 -6.81
C VAL A 36 8.59 1.32 -7.68
N ARG A 37 7.92 0.24 -7.28
CA ARG A 37 7.77 -1.00 -8.07
C ARG A 37 6.29 -1.28 -8.35
N ARG A 38 6.02 -1.77 -9.55
CA ARG A 38 4.71 -2.25 -9.98
C ARG A 38 4.89 -3.57 -10.71
N PRO A 39 5.05 -4.71 -10.01
CA PRO A 39 5.26 -6.00 -10.65
C PRO A 39 3.94 -6.66 -11.09
N GLY A 40 2.80 -6.22 -10.55
CA GLY A 40 1.47 -6.59 -11.05
C GLY A 40 0.76 -7.73 -10.32
N SER A 41 1.19 -8.08 -9.11
CA SER A 41 0.49 -9.03 -8.25
C SER A 41 0.54 -8.56 -6.80
N ALA A 42 -0.56 -7.99 -6.31
CA ALA A 42 -0.65 -7.47 -4.95
C ALA A 42 -0.33 -8.54 -3.88
N ALA A 43 -0.79 -9.78 -4.10
CA ALA A 43 -0.47 -10.90 -3.21
C ALA A 43 1.06 -11.14 -3.10
N LEU A 44 1.80 -11.08 -4.22
CA LEU A 44 3.26 -11.19 -4.20
C LEU A 44 3.92 -9.94 -3.61
N ASP A 45 3.38 -8.76 -3.86
CA ASP A 45 3.88 -7.50 -3.31
C ASP A 45 3.81 -7.49 -1.78
N LEU A 46 2.71 -7.93 -1.19
CA LEU A 46 2.57 -8.09 0.26
C LEU A 46 3.56 -9.12 0.82
N CYS A 47 3.76 -10.25 0.12
CA CYS A 47 4.79 -11.22 0.49
C CYS A 47 6.22 -10.64 0.36
N TYR A 48 6.46 -9.75 -0.59
CA TYR A 48 7.75 -9.06 -0.74
C TYR A 48 8.00 -8.06 0.39
N VAL A 49 6.96 -7.40 0.89
CA VAL A 49 7.03 -6.61 2.13
C VAL A 49 7.41 -7.49 3.30
N ALA A 50 6.70 -8.61 3.51
CA ALA A 50 6.97 -9.54 4.60
C ALA A 50 8.41 -10.12 4.53
N ALA A 51 8.92 -10.34 3.33
CA ALA A 51 10.28 -10.85 3.10
C ALA A 51 11.37 -9.76 3.05
N GLY A 52 11.03 -8.48 3.21
CA GLY A 52 11.99 -7.36 3.15
C GLY A 52 12.60 -7.11 1.76
N ARG A 53 11.96 -7.57 0.68
CA ARG A 53 12.38 -7.31 -0.72
C ARG A 53 11.94 -5.92 -1.21
N VAL A 54 10.83 -5.44 -0.66
CA VAL A 54 10.35 -4.06 -0.75
C VAL A 54 9.99 -3.64 0.67
N ASP A 55 10.07 -2.33 0.95
CA ASP A 55 9.94 -1.79 2.31
C ASP A 55 8.49 -1.50 2.70
N GLY A 56 7.62 -1.27 1.70
CA GLY A 56 6.22 -0.95 1.91
C GLY A 56 5.39 -1.18 0.65
N PHE A 57 4.08 -1.09 0.81
CA PHE A 57 3.09 -1.30 -0.23
C PHE A 57 1.87 -0.39 -0.02
N TRP A 58 1.30 0.15 -1.10
CA TRP A 58 -0.05 0.73 -1.07
C TRP A 58 -0.83 0.43 -2.35
N GLU A 59 -2.13 0.18 -2.23
CA GLU A 59 -3.03 0.03 -3.38
C GLU A 59 -4.49 0.30 -2.98
N ILE A 60 -5.29 0.76 -3.95
CA ILE A 60 -6.68 1.17 -3.78
C ILE A 60 -7.62 0.08 -4.29
N GLY A 61 -8.56 -0.35 -3.46
CA GLY A 61 -9.68 -1.22 -3.83
C GLY A 61 -9.30 -2.59 -4.42
N LEU A 62 -8.37 -3.29 -3.76
CA LEU A 62 -8.08 -4.70 -3.97
C LEU A 62 -9.23 -5.59 -3.50
N ASN A 63 -9.32 -6.82 -4.03
CA ASN A 63 -10.27 -7.79 -3.49
C ASN A 63 -9.70 -8.48 -2.26
N VAL A 64 -10.57 -9.01 -1.40
CA VAL A 64 -10.17 -9.73 -0.17
C VAL A 64 -9.18 -10.87 -0.44
N TRP A 65 -9.33 -11.60 -1.56
CA TRP A 65 -8.44 -12.70 -1.93
C TRP A 65 -7.05 -12.24 -2.39
N ASP A 66 -6.92 -10.99 -2.84
CA ASP A 66 -5.61 -10.40 -3.19
C ASP A 66 -4.82 -10.04 -1.92
N ILE A 67 -5.50 -9.83 -0.79
CA ILE A 67 -4.91 -9.28 0.44
C ILE A 67 -4.74 -10.31 1.57
N ALA A 68 -5.74 -11.18 1.79
CA ALA A 68 -5.89 -11.92 3.04
C ALA A 68 -4.65 -12.74 3.45
N ALA A 69 -4.05 -13.46 2.50
CA ALA A 69 -2.84 -14.25 2.76
C ALA A 69 -1.62 -13.35 3.06
N GLY A 70 -1.42 -12.30 2.27
CA GLY A 70 -0.32 -11.35 2.45
C GLY A 70 -0.41 -10.58 3.77
N ALA A 71 -1.63 -10.24 4.21
CA ALA A 71 -1.87 -9.57 5.49
C ALA A 71 -1.40 -10.40 6.69
N LEU A 72 -1.62 -11.72 6.68
CA LEU A 72 -1.09 -12.61 7.71
C LEU A 72 0.44 -12.63 7.67
N MET A 73 1.03 -12.82 6.49
CA MET A 73 2.48 -12.85 6.30
C MET A 73 3.17 -11.60 6.84
N ILE A 74 2.62 -10.41 6.55
CA ILE A 74 3.16 -9.13 7.02
C ILE A 74 3.13 -9.05 8.54
N ARG A 75 2.02 -9.44 9.18
CA ARG A 75 1.89 -9.38 10.64
C ARG A 75 2.85 -10.35 11.34
N GLU A 76 2.98 -11.58 10.84
CA GLU A 76 3.91 -12.57 11.39
C GLU A 76 5.39 -12.18 11.17
N ALA A 77 5.69 -11.42 10.12
CA ALA A 77 7.01 -10.83 9.90
C ALA A 77 7.29 -9.58 10.76
N GLY A 78 6.38 -9.18 11.66
CA GLY A 78 6.50 -7.99 12.51
C GLY A 78 6.17 -6.67 11.81
N GLY A 79 5.59 -6.73 10.61
CA GLY A 79 5.10 -5.58 9.87
C GLY A 79 3.71 -5.12 10.32
N ARG A 80 3.22 -4.07 9.68
CA ARG A 80 1.88 -3.51 9.87
C ARG A 80 1.16 -3.41 8.53
N ILE A 81 -0.15 -3.59 8.59
CA ILE A 81 -1.07 -3.44 7.47
C ILE A 81 -2.36 -2.80 7.99
N SER A 82 -2.92 -1.85 7.25
CA SER A 82 -4.20 -1.21 7.53
C SER A 82 -4.81 -0.63 6.26
N ASP A 83 -5.99 -0.03 6.39
CA ASP A 83 -6.45 0.94 5.39
C ASP A 83 -5.74 2.31 5.56
N TYR A 84 -6.07 3.28 4.70
CA TYR A 84 -5.50 4.63 4.77
C TYR A 84 -5.90 5.44 6.02
N ARG A 85 -6.90 4.96 6.79
CA ARG A 85 -7.37 5.58 8.04
C ARG A 85 -6.72 4.92 9.26
N GLY A 86 -5.84 3.94 9.06
CA GLY A 86 -5.17 3.21 10.13
C GLY A 86 -6.07 2.15 10.79
N THR A 87 -7.15 1.73 10.14
CA THR A 87 -8.10 0.73 10.66
C THR A 87 -7.91 -0.64 10.02
N ASP A 88 -8.41 -1.69 10.67
CA ASP A 88 -8.36 -3.07 10.16
C ASP A 88 -9.40 -3.38 9.06
N LYS A 89 -10.03 -2.34 8.47
CA LYS A 89 -11.05 -2.48 7.43
C LYS A 89 -10.51 -2.71 6.02
N TYR A 90 -9.20 -2.89 5.87
CA TYR A 90 -8.55 -3.11 4.56
C TYR A 90 -9.07 -4.36 3.82
N LEU A 91 -9.57 -5.37 4.54
CA LEU A 91 -10.22 -6.54 3.93
C LEU A 91 -11.64 -6.27 3.44
N GLU A 92 -12.30 -5.23 3.98
CA GLU A 92 -13.67 -4.83 3.63
C GLU A 92 -13.67 -3.83 2.47
N ASN A 93 -12.81 -2.80 2.53
CA ASN A 93 -12.76 -1.72 1.54
C ASN A 93 -11.71 -1.93 0.44
N GLY A 94 -10.80 -2.89 0.60
CA GLY A 94 -9.74 -3.17 -0.38
C GLY A 94 -8.61 -2.15 -0.41
N ASN A 95 -8.66 -1.13 0.44
CA ASN A 95 -7.65 -0.10 0.55
C ASN A 95 -6.54 -0.56 1.48
N VAL A 96 -5.31 -0.62 0.98
CA VAL A 96 -4.19 -1.22 1.71
C VAL A 96 -3.04 -0.24 1.80
N VAL A 97 -2.48 -0.12 3.01
CA VAL A 97 -1.15 0.41 3.30
C VAL A 97 -0.43 -0.61 4.16
N ALA A 98 0.78 -0.99 3.78
CA ALA A 98 1.58 -1.93 4.54
C ALA A 98 3.09 -1.59 4.53
N GLY A 99 3.81 -2.10 5.52
CA GLY A 99 5.26 -1.96 5.62
C GLY A 99 5.79 -2.44 6.97
N ASN A 100 7.11 -2.35 7.17
CA ASN A 100 7.67 -2.44 8.52
C ASN A 100 7.17 -1.27 9.40
N PRO A 101 7.23 -1.34 10.74
CA PRO A 101 6.59 -0.33 11.60
C PRO A 101 7.00 1.13 11.31
N ARG A 102 8.26 1.37 10.92
CA ARG A 102 8.75 2.71 10.57
C ARG A 102 8.19 3.17 9.22
N ILE A 103 8.33 2.35 8.19
CA ILE A 103 7.90 2.68 6.82
C ILE A 103 6.39 2.79 6.73
N TYR A 104 5.66 1.91 7.42
CA TYR A 104 4.21 2.00 7.56
C TYR A 104 3.78 3.36 8.12
N ALA A 105 4.45 3.84 9.18
CA ALA A 105 4.11 5.13 9.78
C ALA A 105 4.39 6.32 8.84
N GLU A 106 5.55 6.31 8.17
CA GLU A 106 5.91 7.34 7.19
C GLU A 106 4.93 7.32 5.98
N LEU A 107 4.65 6.14 5.42
CA LEU A 107 3.79 5.95 4.26
C LEU A 107 2.33 6.32 4.57
N SER A 108 1.79 5.88 5.71
CA SER A 108 0.42 6.22 6.12
C SER A 108 0.24 7.73 6.26
N LYS A 109 1.21 8.42 6.88
CA LYS A 109 1.19 9.88 7.02
C LYS A 109 1.25 10.58 5.65
N LEU A 110 2.08 10.08 4.73
CA LEU A 110 2.25 10.66 3.40
C LEU A 110 0.98 10.53 2.55
N LEU A 111 0.28 9.40 2.65
CA LEU A 111 -0.90 9.09 1.84
C LEU A 111 -2.22 9.64 2.41
N ALA A 112 -2.29 9.88 3.73
CA ALA A 112 -3.49 10.35 4.42
C ALA A 112 -4.20 11.57 3.78
N PRO A 113 -3.51 12.60 3.25
CA PRO A 113 -4.18 13.75 2.65
C PRO A 113 -5.07 13.42 1.44
N TYR A 114 -4.72 12.36 0.70
CA TYR A 114 -5.34 11.93 -0.55
C TYR A 114 -6.42 10.85 -0.35
N ALA A 115 -6.45 10.22 0.82
CA ALA A 115 -7.38 9.13 1.11
C ALA A 115 -8.80 9.59 1.49
N ARG A 116 -9.06 10.90 1.57
CA ARG A 116 -10.34 11.45 2.04
C ARG A 116 -11.52 11.08 1.14
N ASN A 117 -11.30 10.99 -0.16
CA ASN A 117 -12.33 10.71 -1.15
C ASN A 117 -12.42 9.22 -1.51
N LEU A 118 -11.49 8.40 -0.99
CA LEU A 118 -11.50 6.97 -1.23
C LEU A 118 -12.61 6.29 -0.42
N PRO A 119 -13.19 5.20 -0.95
CA PRO A 119 -14.23 4.43 -0.28
C PRO A 119 -13.79 3.95 1.12
#